data_AF-A0A2N5G3H8-F1
#
_entry.id   AF-A0A2N5G3H8-F1
#
_cell.length_a   1.000
_cell.length_b   1.000
_cell.length_c   1.000
_cell.angle_alpha   90.00
_cell.angle_beta   90.00
_cell.angle_gamma   90.00
#
_symmetry.space_group_name_H-M   'P 1'
#
loop_
_entity.id
_entity.type
_entity.pdbx_description
1 polymer ?
#
loop_
_entity_poly.entity_id
_entity_poly.type
_entity_poly.pdbx_seq_one_letter_code
_entity_poly.pdbx_strand_id
1 'polypeptide(L)'
;MYLSKKDIPSFPKQVTLQSNFIRDKSFDEMYPINETGNYILSLVDGSKTIGEIIKITKKKYKITEELAHHDCATLFEKLNQEFLLNIKRKGVSDRIAAFWFYLKTFQFRQMFEFFQLNKRFDNTYLKKNILVTFLYLLIITPYFNAGLLLMVFLFLFLSNPVTMWEPFLLGGSFVLSIAIHEFSHVLGLYGLGEMEKIGFIGKRNLNMGIFRKRVEPKKDILVSLMGPVIPSFIGYALFELSTNGLIQTMGIFWMFNLFTLFSTDGKNIRDNIKKIMRGAILNEKK
;
A
#
# COMPACT_ATOMS: atom_id res chain seq x y z
N MET A 1 -0.64 9.77 -12.68
CA MET A 1 0.51 9.94 -11.78
C MET A 1 1.43 10.95 -12.45
N TYR A 2 2.20 11.74 -11.71
CA TYR A 2 3.17 12.66 -12.31
C TYR A 2 4.55 12.37 -11.73
N LEU A 3 5.45 11.92 -12.59
CA LEU A 3 6.86 11.70 -12.29
C LEU A 3 7.67 12.94 -12.64
N SER A 4 8.39 13.48 -11.66
CA SER A 4 9.29 14.62 -11.89
C SER A 4 10.62 14.14 -12.45
N LYS A 5 11.24 14.95 -13.33
CA LYS A 5 12.62 14.72 -13.79
C LYS A 5 13.63 14.63 -12.64
N LYS A 6 13.31 15.16 -11.45
CA LYS A 6 14.16 15.09 -10.24
C LYS A 6 13.98 13.80 -9.43
N ASP A 7 12.95 13.01 -9.71
CA ASP A 7 12.66 11.79 -8.96
C ASP A 7 13.70 10.71 -9.28
N ILE A 8 13.95 9.81 -8.33
CA ILE A 8 14.96 8.75 -8.43
C ILE A 8 14.25 7.40 -8.39
N PRO A 9 14.21 6.64 -9.51
CA PRO A 9 13.70 5.29 -9.52
C PRO A 9 14.71 4.32 -8.90
N SER A 10 14.21 3.30 -8.19
CA SER A 10 15.04 2.23 -7.64
C SER A 10 14.28 0.90 -7.57
N PHE A 11 15.00 -0.20 -7.84
CA PHE A 11 14.44 -1.53 -7.63
C PHE A 11 14.29 -1.85 -6.14
N PRO A 12 13.12 -2.37 -5.71
CA PRO A 12 12.98 -3.03 -4.41
C PRO A 12 13.97 -4.20 -4.26
N LYS A 13 14.30 -4.58 -3.01
CA LYS A 13 15.34 -5.60 -2.73
C LYS A 13 15.03 -6.97 -3.35
N GLN A 14 13.75 -7.33 -3.42
CA GLN A 14 13.30 -8.61 -3.95
C GLN A 14 12.96 -8.56 -5.45
N VAL A 15 13.16 -7.41 -6.10
CA VAL A 15 12.92 -7.25 -7.55
C VAL A 15 14.26 -7.08 -8.25
N THR A 16 14.50 -7.90 -9.26
CA THR A 16 15.76 -7.88 -10.02
C THR A 16 15.49 -7.84 -11.52
N LEU A 17 16.25 -7.02 -12.24
CA LEU A 17 16.28 -7.03 -13.69
C LEU A 17 17.14 -8.20 -14.20
N GLN A 18 16.60 -8.96 -15.14
CA GLN A 18 17.32 -9.94 -15.94
C GLN A 18 17.14 -9.58 -17.42
N SER A 19 17.95 -10.16 -18.31
CA SER A 19 18.13 -9.70 -19.70
C SER A 19 16.82 -9.41 -20.45
N ASN A 20 15.78 -10.22 -20.25
CA ASN A 20 14.50 -10.10 -20.96
C ASN A 20 13.28 -10.03 -20.03
N PHE A 21 13.48 -9.94 -18.71
CA PHE A 21 12.38 -9.89 -17.76
C PHE A 21 12.76 -9.26 -16.42
N ILE A 22 11.76 -8.77 -15.70
CA ILE A 22 11.87 -8.40 -14.30
C ILE A 22 11.43 -9.62 -13.48
N ARG A 23 12.27 -10.06 -12.54
CA ARG A 23 11.92 -11.12 -11.59
C ARG A 23 11.52 -10.52 -10.25
N ASP A 24 10.32 -10.85 -9.78
CA ASP A 24 9.87 -10.57 -8.42
C ASP A 24 10.01 -11.84 -7.56
N LYS A 25 11.02 -11.87 -6.70
CA LYS A 25 11.29 -13.02 -5.81
C LYS A 25 10.26 -13.18 -4.69
N SER A 26 9.52 -12.12 -4.32
CA SER A 26 8.48 -12.23 -3.30
C SER A 26 7.31 -13.09 -3.78
N PHE A 27 7.00 -13.02 -5.09
CA PHE A 27 5.93 -13.80 -5.70
C PHE A 27 6.42 -14.96 -6.56
N ASP A 28 7.73 -15.00 -6.86
CA ASP A 28 8.34 -15.89 -7.85
C ASP A 28 7.69 -15.73 -9.24
N GLU A 29 7.41 -14.46 -9.59
CA GLU A 29 6.83 -14.08 -10.86
C GLU A 29 7.88 -13.44 -11.77
N MET A 30 7.68 -13.62 -13.08
CA MET A 30 8.54 -13.04 -14.13
C MET A 30 7.68 -12.20 -15.06
N TYR A 31 8.09 -10.95 -15.28
CA TYR A 31 7.40 -10.00 -16.14
C TYR A 31 8.27 -9.75 -17.38
N PRO A 32 7.83 -10.18 -18.57
CA PRO A 32 8.62 -9.97 -19.79
C PRO A 32 8.73 -8.48 -20.10
N ILE A 33 9.90 -8.09 -20.59
CA ILE A 33 10.18 -6.73 -21.05
C ILE A 33 10.75 -6.77 -22.46
N ASN A 34 10.45 -5.74 -23.25
CA ASN A 34 11.07 -5.59 -24.56
C ASN A 34 12.49 -5.01 -24.43
N GLU A 35 13.21 -4.98 -25.54
CA GLU A 35 14.60 -4.49 -25.59
C GLU A 35 14.74 -3.05 -25.07
N THR A 36 13.84 -2.15 -25.50
CA THR A 36 13.84 -0.75 -25.06
C THR A 36 13.61 -0.61 -23.56
N GLY A 37 12.64 -1.35 -23.02
CA GLY A 37 12.37 -1.39 -21.59
C GLY A 37 13.56 -1.94 -20.80
N ASN A 38 14.19 -3.01 -21.28
CA ASN A 38 15.39 -3.54 -20.65
C ASN A 38 16.53 -2.51 -20.63
N TYR A 39 16.76 -1.81 -21.74
CA TYR A 39 17.78 -0.76 -21.78
C TYR A 39 17.47 0.35 -20.77
N ILE A 40 16.27 0.92 -20.77
CA ILE A 40 15.88 1.98 -19.84
C ILE A 40 16.04 1.52 -18.38
N LEU A 41 15.59 0.30 -18.07
CA LEU A 41 15.66 -0.25 -16.72
C LEU A 41 17.08 -0.59 -16.27
N SER A 42 17.98 -0.92 -17.21
CA SER A 42 19.40 -1.13 -16.90
C SER A 42 20.10 0.15 -16.39
N LEU A 43 19.52 1.33 -16.67
CA LEU A 43 20.01 2.62 -16.19
C LEU A 43 19.56 2.94 -14.75
N VAL A 44 18.61 2.17 -14.21
CA VAL A 44 18.05 2.37 -12.86
C VAL A 44 18.97 1.76 -11.81
N ASP A 45 19.81 2.60 -11.21
CA ASP A 45 20.77 2.22 -10.17
C ASP A 45 20.38 2.71 -8.76
N GLY A 46 19.24 3.39 -8.63
CA GLY A 46 18.80 4.00 -7.37
C GLY A 46 19.47 5.32 -7.00
N SER A 47 20.30 5.88 -7.89
CA SER A 47 20.97 7.17 -7.73
C SER A 47 20.63 8.17 -8.83
N LYS A 48 20.55 7.72 -10.09
CA LYS A 48 20.21 8.56 -11.24
C LYS A 48 18.78 9.05 -11.14
N THR A 49 18.58 10.30 -11.50
CA THR A 49 17.27 10.92 -11.66
C THR A 49 16.61 10.48 -12.97
N ILE A 50 15.29 10.57 -13.03
CA ILE A 50 14.53 10.32 -14.26
C ILE A 50 15.03 11.23 -15.40
N GLY A 51 15.37 12.49 -15.12
CA GLY A 51 15.91 13.42 -16.11
C GLY A 51 17.26 12.98 -16.70
N GLU A 52 18.15 12.39 -15.89
CA GLU A 52 19.42 11.84 -16.39
C GLU A 52 19.18 10.60 -17.26
N ILE A 53 18.29 9.71 -16.84
CA ILE A 53 17.90 8.53 -17.62
C ILE A 53 17.31 8.96 -18.98
N ILE A 54 16.41 9.94 -19.00
CA ILE A 54 15.82 10.48 -20.24
C ILE A 54 16.90 11.00 -21.19
N LYS A 55 17.89 11.77 -20.69
CA LYS A 55 19.00 12.28 -21.51
C LYS A 55 19.80 11.15 -22.15
N ILE A 56 20.07 10.08 -21.39
CA ILE A 56 20.81 8.90 -21.87
C ILE A 56 19.97 8.15 -22.93
N THR A 57 18.69 7.91 -22.68
CA THR A 57 17.77 7.24 -23.61
C THR A 57 17.60 8.03 -24.90
N LYS A 58 17.39 9.35 -24.80
CA LYS A 58 17.32 10.27 -25.94
C LYS A 58 18.55 10.13 -26.84
N LYS A 59 19.74 10.14 -26.24
CA LYS A 59 21.01 10.02 -26.97
C LYS A 59 21.16 8.65 -27.63
N LYS A 60 20.76 7.56 -26.96
CA LYS A 60 20.86 6.19 -27.49
C LYS A 60 19.98 5.97 -28.72
N TYR A 61 18.73 6.42 -28.67
CA TYR A 61 17.74 6.17 -29.72
C TYR A 61 17.58 7.34 -30.71
N LYS A 62 18.28 8.46 -30.50
CA LYS A 62 18.20 9.68 -31.33
C LYS A 62 16.77 10.21 -31.49
N ILE A 63 15.99 10.17 -30.40
CA ILE A 63 14.60 10.65 -30.35
C ILE A 63 14.52 12.04 -29.72
N THR A 64 13.32 12.64 -29.74
CA THR A 64 13.06 13.91 -29.05
C THR A 64 13.04 13.72 -27.54
N GLU A 65 13.23 14.80 -26.78
CA GLU A 65 13.20 14.73 -25.31
C GLU A 65 11.80 14.41 -24.79
N GLU A 66 10.78 14.92 -25.47
CA GLU A 66 9.37 14.73 -25.16
C GLU A 66 9.00 13.24 -25.26
N LEU A 67 9.43 12.58 -26.34
CA LEU A 67 9.16 11.16 -26.56
C LEU A 67 9.93 10.29 -25.56
N ALA A 68 11.21 10.59 -25.32
CA ALA A 68 11.99 9.90 -24.29
C ALA A 68 11.39 10.07 -22.89
N HIS A 69 10.90 11.26 -22.56
CA HIS A 69 10.22 11.54 -21.30
C HIS A 69 8.92 10.74 -21.18
N HIS A 70 8.07 10.78 -22.21
CA HIS A 70 6.82 10.02 -22.24
C HIS A 70 7.07 8.53 -22.00
N ASP A 71 7.97 7.91 -22.76
CA ASP A 71 8.22 6.47 -22.68
C ASP A 71 8.81 6.06 -21.32
N CYS A 72 9.77 6.84 -20.80
CA CYS A 72 10.33 6.59 -19.47
C CYS A 72 9.26 6.76 -18.36
N ALA A 73 8.46 7.82 -18.43
CA ALA A 73 7.43 8.10 -17.43
C ALA A 73 6.36 7.00 -17.45
N THR A 74 5.82 6.64 -18.61
CA THR A 74 4.81 5.58 -18.74
C THR A 74 5.33 4.24 -18.23
N LEU A 75 6.57 3.87 -18.55
CA LEU A 75 7.19 2.64 -18.06
C LEU A 75 7.32 2.65 -16.54
N PHE A 76 7.88 3.72 -15.96
CA PHE A 76 8.11 3.82 -14.52
C PHE A 76 6.80 3.92 -13.73
N GLU A 77 5.79 4.61 -14.23
CA GLU A 77 4.47 4.66 -13.61
C GLU A 77 3.82 3.27 -13.58
N LYS A 78 3.85 2.55 -14.70
CA LYS A 78 3.30 1.19 -14.77
C LYS A 78 4.01 0.24 -13.80
N LEU A 79 5.34 0.28 -13.75
CA LEU A 79 6.11 -0.55 -12.81
C LEU A 79 5.91 -0.14 -11.35
N ASN A 80 5.70 1.15 -11.08
CA ASN A 80 5.38 1.62 -9.72
C ASN A 80 4.00 1.16 -9.28
N GLN A 81 3.00 1.24 -10.17
CA GLN A 81 1.64 0.77 -9.89
C GLN A 81 1.60 -0.70 -9.46
N GLU A 82 2.47 -1.52 -10.06
CA GLU A 82 2.66 -2.94 -9.77
C GLU A 82 3.71 -3.24 -8.68
N PHE A 83 4.22 -2.23 -7.96
CA PHE A 83 5.23 -2.40 -6.91
C PHE A 83 6.56 -3.05 -7.36
N LEU A 84 6.85 -3.01 -8.66
CA LEU A 84 8.11 -3.49 -9.24
C LEU A 84 9.20 -2.42 -9.23
N LEU A 85 8.82 -1.15 -9.05
CA LEU A 85 9.75 -0.02 -9.01
C LEU A 85 9.34 0.96 -7.90
N ASN A 86 10.28 1.33 -7.04
CA ASN A 86 10.10 2.38 -6.05
C ASN A 86 10.55 3.73 -6.63
N ILE A 87 9.84 4.80 -6.30
CA ILE A 87 10.21 6.17 -6.70
C ILE A 87 10.50 7.00 -5.46
N LYS A 88 11.75 7.47 -5.35
CA LYS A 88 12.17 8.40 -4.29
C LYS A 88 12.09 9.83 -4.82
N ARG A 89 11.16 10.62 -4.27
CA ARG A 89 11.12 12.06 -4.55
C ARG A 89 12.25 12.81 -3.87
N LYS A 90 12.99 13.61 -4.62
CA LYS A 90 14.06 14.48 -4.12
C LYS A 90 13.47 15.86 -3.80
N GLY A 91 13.72 16.36 -2.58
CA GLY A 91 13.32 17.72 -2.14
C GLY A 91 12.12 17.72 -1.19
N VAL A 92 12.37 18.03 0.10
CA VAL A 92 11.33 18.33 1.10
C VAL A 92 10.69 19.70 0.80
N SER A 93 11.50 20.63 0.28
CA SER A 93 11.07 21.96 -0.19
C SER A 93 9.94 21.86 -1.22
N ASP A 94 10.05 20.94 -2.17
CA ASP A 94 9.07 20.77 -3.25
C ASP A 94 7.74 20.19 -2.69
N ARG A 95 7.79 19.43 -1.59
CA ARG A 95 6.58 18.94 -0.87
C ARG A 95 5.88 20.06 -0.12
N ILE A 96 6.66 20.90 0.57
CA ILE A 96 6.14 22.04 1.33
C ILE A 96 5.56 23.07 0.37
N ALA A 97 6.25 23.38 -0.73
CA ALA A 97 5.75 24.26 -1.78
C ALA A 97 4.47 23.74 -2.42
N ALA A 98 4.39 22.44 -2.74
CA ALA A 98 3.17 21.82 -3.25
C ALA A 98 2.01 21.87 -2.24
N PHE A 99 2.30 21.70 -0.94
CA PHE A 99 1.31 21.83 0.12
C PHE A 99 0.79 23.27 0.27
N TRP A 100 1.67 24.27 0.23
CA TRP A 100 1.26 25.68 0.25
C TRP A 100 0.49 26.09 -1.00
N PHE A 101 0.94 25.63 -2.16
CA PHE A 101 0.22 25.84 -3.41
C PHE A 101 -1.17 25.21 -3.36
N TYR A 102 -1.30 24.03 -2.76
CA TYR A 102 -2.58 23.39 -2.49
C TYR A 102 -3.47 24.25 -1.58
N LEU A 103 -2.96 24.73 -0.44
CA LEU A 103 -3.74 25.58 0.47
C LEU A 103 -4.25 26.85 -0.24
N LYS A 104 -3.48 27.37 -1.19
CA LYS A 104 -3.85 28.56 -1.97
C LYS A 104 -4.88 28.27 -3.07
N THR A 105 -4.87 27.07 -3.66
CA THR A 105 -5.66 26.76 -4.87
C THR A 105 -6.84 25.82 -4.63
N PHE A 106 -6.91 25.15 -3.47
CA PHE A 106 -7.90 24.11 -3.15
C PHE A 106 -8.04 23.02 -4.23
N GLN A 107 -7.02 22.81 -5.07
CA GLN A 107 -7.02 21.79 -6.11
C GLN A 107 -6.65 20.42 -5.52
N PHE A 108 -7.62 19.76 -4.90
CA PHE A 108 -7.48 18.44 -4.26
C PHE A 108 -6.81 17.40 -5.18
N ARG A 109 -7.09 17.43 -6.48
CA ARG A 109 -6.58 16.44 -7.45
C ARG A 109 -5.04 16.38 -7.49
N GLN A 110 -4.37 17.53 -7.50
CA GLN A 110 -2.90 17.59 -7.58
C GLN A 110 -2.23 17.07 -6.29
N MET A 111 -2.86 17.28 -5.14
CA MET A 111 -2.36 16.77 -3.86
C MET A 111 -2.45 15.23 -3.81
N PHE A 112 -3.56 14.65 -4.27
CA PHE A 112 -3.69 13.19 -4.34
C PHE A 112 -2.67 12.57 -5.29
N GLU A 113 -2.43 13.17 -6.45
CA GLU A 113 -1.37 12.73 -7.38
C GLU A 113 0.03 12.82 -6.75
N PHE A 114 0.22 13.73 -5.78
CA PHE A 114 1.44 13.79 -4.98
C PHE A 114 1.56 12.60 -4.00
N PHE A 115 0.47 12.11 -3.43
CA PHE A 115 0.48 10.99 -2.48
C PHE A 115 0.32 9.60 -3.13
N GLN A 116 0.05 9.54 -4.44
CA GLN A 116 -0.22 8.31 -5.21
C GLN A 116 1.00 7.43 -5.53
N LEU A 117 2.21 7.78 -5.06
CA LEU A 117 3.37 6.92 -5.28
C LEU A 117 3.24 5.65 -4.46
N ASN A 118 3.13 4.52 -5.17
CA ASN A 118 3.18 3.23 -4.53
C ASN A 118 4.59 2.99 -4.03
N LYS A 119 4.71 2.42 -2.83
CA LYS A 119 6.02 2.11 -2.26
C LYS A 119 6.03 0.73 -1.65
N ARG A 120 6.97 -0.10 -2.10
CA ARG A 120 7.21 -1.44 -1.61
C ARG A 120 8.29 -1.43 -0.54
N PHE A 121 8.02 -2.16 0.53
CA PHE A 121 8.93 -2.42 1.64
C PHE A 121 9.12 -3.92 1.78
N ASP A 122 10.22 -4.41 1.22
CA ASP A 122 10.65 -5.79 1.40
C ASP A 122 11.17 -5.96 2.82
N ASN A 123 10.43 -6.72 3.63
CA ASN A 123 10.80 -6.95 5.01
C ASN A 123 10.75 -8.44 5.37
N THR A 124 11.90 -8.96 5.77
CA THR A 124 12.04 -10.36 6.23
C THR A 124 11.40 -10.59 7.60
N TYR A 125 11.15 -9.54 8.40
CA TYR A 125 10.53 -9.68 9.73
C TYR A 125 9.11 -10.25 9.69
N LEU A 126 8.37 -10.03 8.59
CA LEU A 126 7.01 -10.54 8.41
C LEU A 126 6.90 -12.07 8.48
N LYS A 127 8.00 -12.79 8.21
CA LYS A 127 8.03 -14.25 8.17
C LYS A 127 8.69 -14.88 9.40
N LYS A 128 9.31 -14.09 10.27
CA LYS A 128 10.14 -14.62 11.36
C LYS A 128 9.32 -15.09 12.56
N ASN A 129 8.41 -14.25 13.04
CA ASN A 129 7.63 -14.50 14.24
C ASN A 129 6.36 -13.64 14.21
N ILE A 130 5.23 -14.22 14.65
CA ILE A 130 3.93 -13.54 14.70
C ILE A 130 3.97 -12.29 15.60
N LEU A 131 4.63 -12.36 16.76
CA LEU A 131 4.77 -11.25 17.70
C LEU A 131 5.64 -10.13 17.11
N VAL A 132 6.76 -10.50 16.46
CA VAL A 132 7.63 -9.52 15.79
C VAL A 132 6.89 -8.84 14.64
N THR A 133 6.05 -9.59 13.91
CA THR A 133 5.21 -9.03 12.85
C THR A 133 4.18 -8.06 13.41
N PHE A 134 3.52 -8.42 14.50
CA PHE A 134 2.58 -7.53 15.19
C PHE A 134 3.24 -6.23 15.64
N LEU A 135 4.36 -6.32 16.38
CA LEU A 135 5.10 -5.15 16.85
C LEU A 135 5.59 -4.28 15.69
N TYR A 136 6.05 -4.92 14.61
CA TYR A 136 6.46 -4.21 13.40
C TYR A 136 5.29 -3.43 12.76
N LEU A 137 4.12 -4.07 12.62
CA LEU A 137 2.91 -3.42 12.09
C LEU A 137 2.45 -2.27 12.99
N LEU A 138 2.52 -2.44 14.31
CA LEU A 138 2.17 -1.40 15.28
C LEU A 138 3.07 -0.17 15.14
N ILE A 139 4.36 -0.33 14.85
CA ILE A 139 5.31 0.77 14.68
C ILE A 139 5.16 1.44 13.30
N ILE A 140 4.99 0.63 12.25
CA ILE A 140 5.03 1.14 10.87
C ILE A 140 3.69 1.76 10.42
N THR A 141 2.56 1.30 10.97
CA THR A 141 1.22 1.83 10.62
C THR A 141 1.09 3.32 10.96
N PRO A 142 1.48 3.81 12.16
CA PRO A 142 1.50 5.24 12.47
C PRO A 142 2.39 6.03 11.51
N TYR A 143 3.57 5.49 11.13
CA TYR A 143 4.48 6.17 10.21
C TYR A 143 3.83 6.43 8.85
N PHE A 144 3.06 5.46 8.32
CA PHE A 144 2.38 5.64 7.04
C PHE A 144 1.12 6.49 7.11
N ASN A 145 0.45 6.46 8.26
CA ASN A 145 -0.81 7.16 8.51
C ASN A 145 -0.63 8.46 9.30
N ALA A 146 0.60 8.97 9.47
CA ALA A 146 0.90 10.16 10.25
C ALA A 146 0.11 11.39 9.79
N GLY A 147 -0.11 11.55 8.48
CA GLY A 147 -0.92 12.65 7.94
C GLY A 147 -2.41 12.51 8.30
N LEU A 148 -2.95 11.28 8.24
CA LEU A 148 -4.33 11.00 8.63
C LEU A 148 -4.52 11.20 10.14
N LEU A 149 -3.56 10.74 10.95
CA LEU A 149 -3.50 10.99 12.38
C LEU A 149 -3.51 12.48 12.70
N LEU A 150 -2.68 13.27 12.02
CA LEU A 150 -2.63 14.71 12.21
C LEU A 150 -3.95 15.37 11.81
N MET A 151 -4.60 14.93 10.72
CA MET A 151 -5.90 15.44 10.31
C MET A 151 -7.00 15.13 11.33
N VAL A 152 -7.08 13.88 11.80
CA VAL A 152 -8.05 13.47 12.84
C VAL A 152 -7.79 14.26 14.13
N PHE A 153 -6.52 14.41 14.51
CA PHE A 153 -6.11 15.19 15.66
C PHE A 153 -6.59 16.65 15.54
N LEU A 154 -6.26 17.33 14.44
CA LEU A 154 -6.65 18.71 14.22
C LEU A 154 -8.17 18.87 14.17
N PHE A 155 -8.89 17.95 13.51
CA PHE A 155 -10.35 17.98 13.45
C PHE A 155 -10.98 17.89 14.85
N LEU A 156 -10.54 16.93 15.67
CA LEU A 156 -11.07 16.74 17.02
C LEU A 156 -10.67 17.90 17.94
N PHE A 157 -9.42 18.37 17.86
CA PHE A 157 -8.91 19.49 18.65
C PHE A 157 -9.65 20.80 18.35
N LEU A 158 -9.92 21.09 17.07
CA LEU A 158 -10.69 22.27 16.67
C LEU A 158 -12.18 22.16 17.04
N SER A 159 -12.72 20.94 17.09
CA SER A 159 -14.12 20.70 17.46
C SER A 159 -14.36 20.81 18.97
N ASN A 160 -13.37 20.45 19.80
CA ASN A 160 -13.45 20.58 21.25
C ASN A 160 -12.05 20.78 21.87
N PRO A 161 -11.61 22.02 22.12
CA PRO A 161 -10.23 22.33 22.54
C PRO A 161 -9.94 22.03 24.01
N VAL A 162 -10.94 21.62 24.81
CA VAL A 162 -10.82 21.51 26.28
C VAL A 162 -10.04 20.27 26.72
N THR A 163 -9.99 19.22 25.89
CA THR A 163 -9.41 17.91 26.23
C THR A 163 -8.34 17.48 25.21
N MET A 164 -7.15 18.09 25.29
CA MET A 164 -6.03 17.83 24.36
C MET A 164 -5.64 16.35 24.24
N TRP A 165 -5.94 15.49 25.24
CA TRP A 165 -5.58 14.07 25.25
C TRP A 165 -6.56 13.16 24.49
N GLU A 166 -7.84 13.52 24.36
CA GLU A 166 -8.85 12.69 23.70
C GLU A 166 -8.55 12.47 22.21
N PRO A 167 -8.13 13.50 21.44
CA PRO A 167 -7.69 13.30 20.05
C PRO A 167 -6.52 12.33 19.91
N PHE A 168 -5.57 12.32 20.86
CA PHE A 168 -4.45 11.37 20.84
C PHE A 168 -4.92 9.94 21.06
N LEU A 169 -5.82 9.72 22.01
CA LEU A 169 -6.33 8.37 22.25
C LEU A 169 -7.22 7.88 21.11
N LEU A 170 -8.09 8.74 20.56
CA LEU A 170 -8.94 8.39 19.44
C LEU A 170 -8.13 8.12 18.17
N GLY A 171 -7.17 8.98 17.84
CA GLY A 171 -6.26 8.79 16.71
C GLY A 171 -5.40 7.54 16.87
N GLY A 172 -4.82 7.34 18.06
CA GLY A 172 -4.04 6.15 18.40
C GLY A 172 -4.86 4.87 18.29
N SER A 173 -6.08 4.88 18.81
CA SER A 173 -7.04 3.77 18.73
C SER A 173 -7.39 3.43 17.28
N PHE A 174 -7.64 4.44 16.44
CA PHE A 174 -7.91 4.24 15.02
C PHE A 174 -6.73 3.58 14.29
N VAL A 175 -5.50 4.06 14.52
CA VAL A 175 -4.29 3.46 13.93
C VAL A 175 -4.01 2.05 14.45
N LEU A 176 -4.26 1.81 15.73
CA LEU A 176 -4.19 0.46 16.29
C LEU A 176 -5.20 -0.46 15.59
N SER A 177 -6.42 0.00 15.30
CA SER A 177 -7.41 -0.80 14.57
C SER A 177 -6.92 -1.18 13.17
N ILE A 178 -6.23 -0.27 12.45
CA ILE A 178 -5.64 -0.55 11.13
C ILE A 178 -4.48 -1.55 11.25
N ALA A 179 -3.63 -1.39 12.28
CA ALA A 179 -2.54 -2.34 12.52
C ALA A 179 -3.08 -3.74 12.82
N ILE A 180 -4.17 -3.83 13.59
CA ILE A 180 -4.87 -5.10 13.88
C ILE A 180 -5.56 -5.64 12.63
N HIS A 181 -6.13 -4.80 11.77
CA HIS A 181 -6.70 -5.22 10.48
C HIS A 181 -5.65 -5.94 9.63
N GLU A 182 -4.51 -5.30 9.37
CA GLU A 182 -3.42 -5.90 8.59
C GLU A 182 -2.84 -7.14 9.27
N PHE A 183 -2.67 -7.09 10.60
CA PHE A 183 -2.19 -8.23 11.37
C PHE A 183 -3.16 -9.41 11.33
N SER A 184 -4.47 -9.17 11.27
CA SER A 184 -5.49 -10.21 11.20
C SER A 184 -5.43 -10.99 9.89
N HIS A 185 -5.03 -10.35 8.78
CA HIS A 185 -4.70 -11.10 7.55
C HIS A 185 -3.48 -12.01 7.74
N VAL A 186 -2.46 -11.57 8.47
CA VAL A 186 -1.29 -12.41 8.80
C VAL A 186 -1.69 -13.56 9.69
N LEU A 187 -2.50 -13.32 10.73
CA LEU A 187 -3.03 -14.36 11.61
C LEU A 187 -3.82 -15.41 10.82
N GLY A 188 -4.59 -15.00 9.81
CA GLY A 188 -5.30 -15.92 8.94
C GLY A 188 -4.37 -16.83 8.16
N LEU A 189 -3.30 -16.27 7.58
CA LEU A 189 -2.28 -17.08 6.91
C LEU A 189 -1.54 -18.00 7.88
N TYR A 190 -1.26 -17.52 9.09
CA TYR A 190 -0.61 -18.31 10.14
C TYR A 190 -1.47 -19.51 10.55
N GLY A 191 -2.75 -19.28 10.86
CA GLY A 191 -3.69 -20.34 11.24
C GLY A 191 -3.95 -21.36 10.14
N LEU A 192 -3.74 -20.98 8.87
CA LEU A 192 -3.86 -21.86 7.72
C LEU A 192 -2.54 -22.54 7.32
N GLY A 193 -1.42 -22.21 7.97
CA GLY A 193 -0.10 -22.76 7.62
C GLY A 193 0.50 -22.21 6.32
N GLU A 194 0.10 -21.01 5.87
CA GLU A 194 0.45 -20.42 4.57
C GLU A 194 1.35 -19.16 4.73
N MET A 195 2.16 -19.10 5.79
CA MET A 195 3.00 -17.92 6.10
C MET A 195 4.04 -17.62 5.01
N GLU A 196 4.47 -18.62 4.26
CA GLU A 196 5.41 -18.47 3.15
C GLU A 196 4.83 -17.63 2.00
N LYS A 197 3.50 -17.54 1.91
CA LYS A 197 2.76 -16.75 0.91
C LYS A 197 2.83 -15.25 1.17
N ILE A 198 3.26 -14.81 2.35
CA ILE A 198 3.45 -13.38 2.62
C ILE A 198 4.54 -12.84 1.69
N GLY A 199 4.26 -11.73 1.01
CA GLY A 199 5.18 -11.11 0.06
C GLY A 199 5.94 -9.95 0.69
N PHE A 200 5.29 -8.80 0.78
CA PHE A 200 5.87 -7.54 1.24
C PHE A 200 4.78 -6.61 1.79
N ILE A 201 5.20 -5.51 2.42
CA ILE A 201 4.29 -4.40 2.74
C ILE A 201 4.33 -3.38 1.63
N GLY A 202 3.17 -3.05 1.10
CA GLY A 202 3.01 -2.01 0.10
C GLY A 202 2.21 -0.84 0.66
N LYS A 203 2.65 0.37 0.36
CA LYS A 203 1.83 1.56 0.48
C LYS A 203 1.19 1.85 -0.88
N ARG A 204 -0.14 1.92 -0.94
CA ARG A 204 -0.89 2.41 -2.10
C ARG A 204 -1.77 3.56 -1.64
N ASN A 205 -1.50 4.76 -2.17
CA ASN A 205 -2.15 6.00 -1.73
C ASN A 205 -1.93 6.24 -0.22
N LEU A 206 -3.02 6.40 0.53
CA LEU A 206 -2.99 6.56 2.00
C LEU A 206 -3.03 5.21 2.74
N ASN A 207 -3.23 4.09 2.04
CA ASN A 207 -3.39 2.80 2.66
C ASN A 207 -2.07 2.03 2.64
N MET A 208 -1.72 1.46 3.78
CA MET A 208 -0.72 0.40 3.86
C MET A 208 -1.47 -0.93 3.76
N GLY A 209 -0.89 -1.91 3.08
CA GLY A 209 -1.42 -3.27 3.03
C GLY A 209 -0.32 -4.31 2.93
N ILE A 210 -0.59 -5.50 3.43
CA ILE A 210 0.26 -6.67 3.21
C ILE A 210 -0.10 -7.34 1.89
N PHE A 211 0.86 -7.37 0.97
CA PHE A 211 0.72 -8.04 -0.31
C PHE A 211 1.21 -9.48 -0.19
N ARG A 212 0.41 -10.42 -0.67
CA ARG A 212 0.60 -11.87 -0.52
C ARG A 212 0.35 -12.61 -1.83
N LYS A 213 1.00 -13.77 -1.98
CA LYS A 213 0.69 -14.73 -3.04
C LYS A 213 -0.75 -15.21 -2.89
N ARG A 214 -1.36 -15.59 -4.01
CA ARG A 214 -2.68 -16.22 -4.00
C ARG A 214 -2.64 -17.55 -3.27
N VAL A 215 -3.60 -17.75 -2.38
CA VAL A 215 -3.93 -19.04 -1.76
C VAL A 215 -5.18 -19.62 -2.41
N GLU A 216 -5.56 -20.84 -2.02
CA GLU A 216 -6.80 -21.45 -2.48
C GLU A 216 -8.01 -20.53 -2.24
N PRO A 217 -8.98 -20.43 -3.16
CA PRO A 217 -10.07 -19.45 -3.06
C PRO A 217 -10.83 -19.45 -1.72
N LYS A 218 -11.07 -20.62 -1.12
CA LYS A 218 -11.75 -20.74 0.18
C LYS A 218 -10.91 -20.15 1.33
N LYS A 219 -9.62 -20.51 1.36
CA LYS A 219 -8.64 -19.96 2.30
C LYS A 219 -8.50 -18.45 2.13
N ASP A 220 -8.51 -17.98 0.88
CA ASP A 220 -8.34 -16.56 0.55
C ASP A 220 -9.51 -15.70 1.05
N ILE A 221 -10.74 -16.22 0.92
CA ILE A 221 -11.94 -15.60 1.48
C ILE A 221 -11.82 -15.47 3.00
N LEU A 222 -11.41 -16.54 3.69
CA LEU A 222 -11.25 -16.51 5.15
C LEU A 222 -10.22 -15.45 5.57
N VAL A 223 -9.04 -15.44 4.94
CA VAL A 223 -8.00 -14.44 5.24
C VAL A 223 -8.52 -13.03 4.98
N SER A 224 -9.21 -12.79 3.85
CA SER A 224 -9.79 -11.48 3.55
C SER A 224 -10.92 -11.06 4.49
N LEU A 225 -11.63 -12.00 5.12
CA LEU A 225 -12.64 -11.69 6.14
C LEU A 225 -12.01 -11.37 7.50
N MET A 226 -10.88 -11.99 7.86
CA MET A 226 -10.25 -11.78 9.17
C MET A 226 -9.82 -10.33 9.39
N GLY A 227 -9.29 -9.67 8.35
CA GLY A 227 -8.92 -8.25 8.38
C GLY A 227 -10.02 -7.34 8.92
N PRO A 228 -11.22 -7.32 8.32
CA PRO A 228 -12.35 -6.54 8.83
C PRO A 228 -13.00 -7.11 10.09
N VAL A 229 -13.21 -8.42 10.17
CA VAL A 229 -14.07 -9.02 11.21
C VAL A 229 -13.45 -8.92 12.60
N ILE A 230 -12.16 -9.24 12.75
CA ILE A 230 -11.49 -9.24 14.07
C ILE A 230 -11.49 -7.84 14.72
N PRO A 231 -10.98 -6.76 14.09
CA PRO A 231 -11.02 -5.43 14.69
C PRO A 231 -12.45 -4.96 14.91
N SER A 232 -13.40 -5.33 14.06
CA SER A 232 -14.80 -4.92 14.24
C SER A 232 -15.46 -5.62 15.43
N PHE A 233 -15.14 -6.88 15.68
CA PHE A 233 -15.58 -7.60 16.88
C PHE A 233 -15.00 -6.97 18.16
N ILE A 234 -13.72 -6.58 18.14
CA ILE A 234 -13.10 -5.83 19.24
C ILE A 234 -13.82 -4.48 19.43
N GLY A 235 -14.12 -3.77 18.34
CA GLY A 235 -14.85 -2.51 18.38
C GLY A 235 -16.25 -2.64 18.97
N TYR A 236 -16.99 -3.69 18.60
CA TYR A 236 -18.29 -4.00 19.17
C TYR A 236 -18.20 -4.28 20.67
N ALA A 237 -17.21 -5.06 21.11
CA ALA A 237 -16.99 -5.33 22.53
C ALA A 237 -16.66 -4.04 23.31
N LEU A 238 -15.83 -3.15 22.76
CA LEU A 238 -15.52 -1.85 23.37
C LEU A 238 -16.76 -0.95 23.47
N PHE A 239 -17.64 -1.00 22.48
CA PHE A 239 -18.88 -0.23 22.46
C PHE A 239 -19.88 -0.74 23.50
N GLU A 240 -20.15 -2.04 23.51
CA GLU A 240 -21.19 -2.64 24.36
C GLU A 240 -20.78 -2.71 25.83
N LEU A 241 -19.51 -3.05 26.12
CA LEU A 241 -19.05 -3.29 27.49
C LEU A 241 -18.67 -2.00 28.23
N SER A 242 -18.59 -0.86 27.54
CA SER A 242 -18.19 0.40 28.14
C SER A 242 -19.37 1.33 28.39
N THR A 243 -19.39 1.95 29.57
CA THR A 243 -20.27 3.08 29.89
C THR A 243 -19.61 4.44 29.60
N ASN A 244 -18.31 4.45 29.31
CA ASN A 244 -17.56 5.65 28.96
C ASN A 244 -17.73 5.98 27.47
N GLY A 245 -18.30 7.15 27.16
CA GLY A 245 -18.57 7.59 25.79
C GLY A 245 -17.33 7.69 24.88
N LEU A 246 -16.15 7.96 25.44
CA LEU A 246 -14.90 7.98 24.68
C LEU A 246 -14.53 6.58 24.20
N ILE A 247 -14.61 5.57 25.08
CA ILE A 247 -14.33 4.17 24.73
C ILE A 247 -15.38 3.65 23.75
N GLN A 248 -16.65 4.04 23.90
CA GLN A 248 -17.69 3.71 22.91
C GLN A 248 -17.35 4.31 21.54
N THR A 249 -16.88 5.56 21.49
CA THR A 249 -16.44 6.21 20.25
C THR A 249 -15.24 5.47 19.62
N MET A 250 -14.29 5.01 20.44
CA MET A 250 -13.22 4.12 19.97
C MET A 250 -13.80 2.84 19.37
N GLY A 251 -14.78 2.22 20.01
CA GLY A 251 -15.47 1.04 19.50
C GLY A 251 -16.04 1.25 18.10
N ILE A 252 -16.70 2.39 17.86
CA ILE A 252 -17.20 2.79 16.53
C ILE A 252 -16.05 2.89 15.52
N PHE A 253 -14.92 3.48 15.90
CA PHE A 253 -13.75 3.59 15.03
C PHE A 253 -13.18 2.24 14.61
N TRP A 254 -13.18 1.26 15.50
CA TRP A 254 -12.75 -0.09 15.19
C TRP A 254 -13.74 -0.82 14.27
N MET A 255 -15.05 -0.60 14.46
CA MET A 255 -16.09 -1.15 13.58
C MET A 255 -16.06 -0.56 12.16
N PHE A 256 -15.46 0.63 11.94
CA PHE A 256 -15.28 1.16 10.58
C PHE A 256 -14.44 0.22 9.69
N ASN A 257 -13.66 -0.70 10.25
CA ASN A 257 -12.96 -1.70 9.46
C ASN A 257 -13.91 -2.59 8.64
N LEU A 258 -15.19 -2.77 9.04
CA LEU A 258 -16.17 -3.48 8.19
C LEU A 258 -16.37 -2.84 6.81
N PHE A 259 -16.17 -1.53 6.67
CA PHE A 259 -16.32 -0.86 5.37
C PHE A 259 -15.30 -1.34 4.33
N THR A 260 -14.19 -1.93 4.77
CA THR A 260 -13.21 -2.53 3.85
C THR A 260 -13.80 -3.70 3.05
N LEU A 261 -14.85 -4.35 3.56
CA LEU A 261 -15.65 -5.36 2.85
C LEU A 261 -16.40 -4.81 1.63
N PHE A 262 -16.56 -3.50 1.50
CA PHE A 262 -17.10 -2.86 0.29
C PHE A 262 -16.01 -2.41 -0.69
N SER A 263 -14.73 -2.62 -0.35
CA SER A 263 -13.57 -2.15 -1.13
C SER A 263 -12.65 -3.32 -1.54
N THR A 264 -11.39 -3.31 -1.14
CA THR A 264 -10.35 -4.26 -1.55
C THR A 264 -10.66 -5.67 -1.08
N ASP A 265 -11.00 -5.87 0.19
CA ASP A 265 -11.30 -7.20 0.73
C ASP A 265 -12.58 -7.78 0.14
N GLY A 266 -13.61 -6.96 0.02
CA GLY A 266 -14.85 -7.33 -0.68
C GLY A 266 -14.62 -7.76 -2.12
N LYS A 267 -13.76 -7.04 -2.84
CA LYS A 267 -13.38 -7.40 -4.21
C LYS A 267 -12.68 -8.75 -4.24
N ASN A 268 -11.72 -8.99 -3.35
CA ASN A 268 -11.02 -10.29 -3.27
C ASN A 268 -11.99 -11.44 -2.97
N ILE A 269 -12.89 -11.25 -2.00
CA ILE A 269 -13.92 -12.25 -1.65
C ILE A 269 -14.80 -12.56 -2.85
N ARG A 270 -15.36 -11.54 -3.49
CA ARG A 270 -16.23 -11.69 -4.67
C ARG A 270 -15.52 -12.37 -5.84
N ASP A 271 -14.26 -12.02 -6.11
CA ASP A 271 -13.48 -12.62 -7.18
C ASP A 271 -13.20 -14.11 -6.92
N ASN A 272 -12.97 -14.49 -5.66
CA ASN A 272 -12.78 -15.89 -5.28
C ASN A 272 -14.09 -16.69 -5.28
N ILE A 273 -15.22 -16.10 -4.85
CA ILE A 273 -16.54 -16.73 -4.98
C ILE A 273 -16.83 -17.04 -6.46
N LYS A 274 -16.58 -16.08 -7.38
CA LYS A 274 -16.72 -16.31 -8.83
C LYS A 274 -15.86 -17.46 -9.34
N LYS A 275 -14.62 -17.60 -8.86
CA LYS A 275 -13.75 -18.72 -9.24
C LYS A 275 -14.30 -20.06 -8.75
N ILE A 276 -14.78 -20.13 -7.52
CA ILE A 276 -15.38 -21.35 -6.95
C ILE A 276 -16.60 -21.77 -7.78
N MET A 277 -17.51 -20.83 -8.08
CA MET A 277 -18.69 -21.12 -8.89
C MET A 277 -18.33 -21.62 -10.30
N ARG A 278 -17.36 -20.98 -10.96
CA ARG A 278 -16.87 -21.44 -12.28
C ARG A 278 -16.25 -22.83 -12.22
N GLY A 279 -15.47 -23.13 -11.17
CA GLY A 279 -14.89 -24.45 -10.96
C GLY A 279 -15.95 -25.54 -10.74
N ALA A 280 -17.01 -25.24 -9.99
CA ALA A 280 -18.12 -26.16 -9.77
C ALA A 280 -18.86 -26.49 -11.09
N ILE A 281 -19.20 -25.46 -11.87
CA ILE A 281 -19.89 -25.61 -13.17
C ILE A 281 -19.07 -26.46 -14.17
N LEU A 282 -17.75 -26.34 -14.15
CA LEU A 282 -16.88 -27.13 -15.05
C LEU A 282 -16.74 -28.60 -14.61
N ASN A 283 -16.92 -28.89 -13.32
CA ASN A 283 -16.87 -30.26 -12.81
C ASN A 283 -18.22 -31.00 -12.99
N GLU A 284 -19.35 -30.28 -13.03
CA GLU A 284 -20.67 -30.87 -13.34
C GLU A 284 -20.83 -31.25 -14.82
N LYS A 285 -19.96 -30.75 -15.70
CA LYS A 285 -19.96 -31.05 -17.15
C LYS A 285 -19.01 -32.18 -17.56
N LYS A 286 -18.35 -32.83 -16.60
CA LYS A 286 -17.49 -34.00 -16.83
C LYS A 286 -18.16 -35.25 -16.31
#